data_AF-A0A2H0Z8Y9-F1
#
_entry.id   AF-A0A2H0Z8Y9-F1
#
_cell.length_a   1.000
_cell.length_b   1.000
_cell.length_c   1.000
_cell.angle_alpha   90.00
_cell.angle_beta   90.00
_cell.angle_gamma   90.00
#
_symmetry.space_group_name_H-M   'P 1'
#
loop_
_entity.id
_entity.type
_entity.pdbx_description
1 polymer ?
#
loop_
_entity_poly.entity_id
_entity_poly.type
_entity_poly.pdbx_seq_one_letter_code
_entity_poly.pdbx_strand_id
1 'polypeptide(L)'
;MGSGTPLFSLAPNERIETVWDRIMKEQSYSNLHKGMAFMQNGQYSRASLEFSKALDKNPSSMAHAMHGASLYWMGDVPASLEQYAKALELDPENSMAWQLKGISEAKSGDPEKALEDFEKALKLDPSRPDVNMNMGSIYFSKGHMASAIAHIKNAVKLDGRNPLYHYQLGLVYFYLERYDEAEESFKKAVAFYPAYEEALLWLGITAERKGELKQAVRVYKKAVDLKPHDFFARYKLSLASLRAGDVKNLPKYIKKSFLLTPKNQLGGISLFISYSAGKEKPSGSGGKKGEKFSDHNLSEIYKNLMRVPEDEEITFSVDLVSAEKFGLEKAGEGRMKNALSANFRPLSRKYVSKDYFLPAGGKEEREAAVSRALGELEKEIASGSDKMDSRVNFSMNTRKSRDYSPAPDDSRVVYSPRNVGNDMGLWIIGNNWLSIVEDDLENPEAAGAAGPYALVYGLANLLLGESEGALAYFERSSGEYPALSKMGAAVSHVCLGDEAKAGEILR
;
A
#
# COMPACT_ATOMS: atom_id res chain seq x y z
N MET A 1 48.65 -62.16 32.28
CA MET A 1 48.60 -61.26 31.12
C MET A 1 47.23 -61.41 30.49
N GLY A 2 46.29 -60.52 30.84
CA GLY A 2 44.95 -60.49 30.24
C GLY A 2 44.90 -59.34 29.25
N SER A 3 44.86 -59.65 27.97
CA SER A 3 44.72 -58.70 26.87
C SER A 3 43.32 -58.10 26.88
N GLY A 4 43.20 -56.84 27.32
CA GLY A 4 41.97 -56.06 27.18
C GLY A 4 41.79 -55.59 25.75
N THR A 5 40.79 -56.14 25.06
CA THR A 5 40.26 -55.60 23.82
C THR A 5 39.50 -54.30 24.14
N PRO A 6 39.80 -53.15 23.53
CA PRO A 6 38.96 -51.97 23.68
C PRO A 6 37.69 -52.18 22.86
N LEU A 7 36.53 -52.23 23.53
CA LEU A 7 35.23 -52.07 22.89
C LEU A 7 35.06 -50.58 22.50
N PHE A 8 34.58 -50.37 21.28
CA PHE A 8 34.14 -49.11 20.64
C PHE A 8 35.23 -48.19 20.06
N SER A 9 35.60 -48.44 18.80
CA SER A 9 36.02 -47.37 17.89
C SER A 9 34.77 -46.76 17.25
N LEU A 10 34.33 -45.59 17.71
CA LEU A 10 33.39 -44.78 16.96
C LEU A 10 34.11 -44.21 15.73
N ALA A 11 33.41 -44.17 14.59
CA ALA A 11 33.93 -43.57 13.37
C ALA A 11 34.23 -42.07 13.62
N PRO A 12 35.25 -41.47 12.96
CA PRO A 12 35.79 -40.16 13.35
C PRO A 12 34.84 -38.96 13.24
N ASN A 13 33.60 -39.14 12.77
CA ASN A 13 32.67 -38.06 12.44
C ASN A 13 31.27 -38.17 13.08
N GLU A 14 31.02 -39.12 14.00
CA GLU A 14 29.75 -39.13 14.75
C GLU A 14 29.89 -38.32 16.04
N ARG A 15 29.54 -37.04 15.97
CA ARG A 15 29.40 -36.19 17.16
C ARG A 15 28.23 -36.74 17.98
N ILE A 16 28.52 -37.34 19.14
CA ILE A 16 27.48 -37.83 20.06
C ILE A 16 26.70 -36.61 20.57
N GLU A 17 25.41 -36.54 20.22
CA GLU A 17 24.50 -35.50 20.73
C GLU A 17 24.38 -35.63 22.26
N THR A 18 24.80 -34.59 22.99
CA THR A 18 24.76 -34.57 24.44
C THR A 18 23.37 -34.21 24.97
N VAL A 19 23.11 -34.48 26.25
CA VAL A 19 21.90 -34.00 26.93
C VAL A 19 21.79 -32.47 26.85
N TRP A 20 22.92 -31.76 26.92
CA TRP A 20 22.96 -30.29 26.76
C TRP A 20 22.57 -29.87 25.34
N ASP A 21 23.04 -30.56 24.30
CA ASP A 21 22.67 -30.26 22.91
C ASP A 21 21.16 -30.42 22.69
N ARG A 22 20.55 -31.47 23.27
CA ARG A 22 19.10 -31.68 23.23
C ARG A 22 18.34 -30.57 23.94
N ILE A 23 18.77 -30.17 25.15
CA ILE A 23 18.15 -29.08 25.89
C ILE A 23 18.23 -27.77 25.10
N MET A 24 19.38 -27.45 24.50
CA MET A 24 19.53 -26.24 23.69
C MET A 24 18.66 -26.27 22.44
N LYS A 25 18.55 -27.43 21.79
CA LYS A 25 17.66 -27.64 20.64
C LYS A 25 16.19 -27.47 21.02
N GLU A 26 15.73 -28.04 22.13
CA GLU A 26 14.36 -27.85 22.64
C GLU A 26 14.07 -26.40 23.01
N GLN A 27 15.01 -25.73 23.68
CA GLN A 27 14.90 -24.30 23.98
C GLN A 27 14.83 -23.45 22.71
N SER A 28 15.64 -23.77 21.70
CA SER A 28 15.60 -23.13 20.39
C SER A 28 14.24 -23.30 19.72
N TYR A 29 13.68 -24.51 19.69
CA TYR A 29 12.34 -24.76 19.17
C TYR A 29 11.26 -23.98 19.95
N SER A 30 11.36 -23.93 21.27
CA SER A 30 10.42 -23.16 22.09
C SER A 30 10.44 -21.67 21.73
N ASN A 31 11.63 -21.09 21.62
CA ASN A 31 11.80 -19.68 21.24
C ASN A 31 11.33 -19.44 19.80
N LEU A 32 11.62 -20.35 18.86
CA LEU A 32 11.13 -20.28 17.48
C LEU A 32 9.59 -20.24 17.43
N HIS A 33 8.91 -21.11 18.17
CA HIS A 33 7.45 -21.13 18.21
C HIS A 33 6.86 -19.87 18.85
N LYS A 34 7.48 -19.34 19.92
CA LYS A 34 7.08 -18.06 20.51
C LYS A 34 7.26 -16.91 19.53
N GLY A 35 8.39 -16.89 18.81
CA GLY A 35 8.65 -15.89 17.77
C GLY A 35 7.61 -15.94 16.66
N MET A 36 7.25 -17.13 16.17
CA MET A 36 6.18 -17.31 15.18
C MET A 36 4.81 -16.84 15.71
N ALA A 37 4.49 -17.10 16.98
CA ALA A 37 3.27 -16.60 17.59
C ALA A 37 3.27 -15.06 17.69
N PHE A 38 4.42 -14.44 17.97
CA PHE A 38 4.55 -12.98 17.92
C PHE A 38 4.41 -12.44 16.49
N MET A 39 4.99 -13.10 15.48
CA MET A 39 4.81 -12.75 14.06
C MET A 39 3.33 -12.73 13.67
N GLN A 40 2.59 -13.79 14.01
CA GLN A 40 1.15 -13.90 13.72
C GLN A 40 0.33 -12.79 14.37
N ASN A 41 0.79 -12.25 15.50
CA ASN A 41 0.15 -11.14 16.20
C ASN A 41 0.70 -9.77 15.78
N GLY A 42 1.55 -9.69 14.76
CA GLY A 42 2.17 -8.43 14.29
C GLY A 42 3.22 -7.85 15.24
N GLN A 43 3.66 -8.60 16.26
CA GLN A 43 4.65 -8.17 17.25
C GLN A 43 6.07 -8.48 16.76
N TYR A 44 6.47 -7.92 15.62
CA TYR A 44 7.70 -8.32 14.91
C TYR A 44 8.98 -8.09 15.71
N SER A 45 9.05 -7.06 16.55
CA SER A 45 10.24 -6.83 17.38
C SER A 45 10.43 -7.91 18.46
N ARG A 46 9.33 -8.26 19.15
CA ARG A 46 9.32 -9.41 20.08
C ARG A 46 9.60 -10.72 19.36
N ALA A 47 9.08 -10.89 18.14
CA ALA A 47 9.41 -12.04 17.31
C ALA A 47 10.92 -12.11 17.01
N SER A 48 11.51 -11.00 16.57
CA SER A 48 12.94 -10.88 16.27
C SER A 48 13.80 -11.25 17.49
N LEU A 49 13.43 -10.79 18.67
CA LEU A 49 14.12 -11.13 19.92
C LEU A 49 14.06 -12.63 20.22
N GLU A 50 12.88 -13.25 20.11
CA GLU A 50 12.74 -14.69 20.33
C GLU A 50 13.48 -15.51 19.27
N PHE A 51 13.49 -15.08 18.00
CA PHE A 51 14.29 -15.74 16.96
C PHE A 51 15.80 -15.61 17.22
N SER A 52 16.28 -14.44 17.68
CA SER A 52 17.68 -14.28 18.10
C SER A 52 18.03 -15.26 19.23
N LYS A 53 17.17 -15.38 20.26
CA LYS A 53 17.37 -16.38 21.32
C LYS A 53 17.37 -17.81 20.79
N ALA A 54 16.54 -18.11 19.79
CA ALA A 54 16.53 -19.43 19.16
C ALA A 54 17.88 -19.72 18.45
N LEU A 55 18.42 -18.72 17.76
CA LEU A 55 19.71 -18.78 17.07
C LEU A 55 20.89 -18.92 18.03
N ASP A 56 20.89 -18.20 19.15
CA ASP A 56 21.95 -18.32 20.18
C ASP A 56 22.03 -19.73 20.77
N LYS A 57 20.90 -20.45 20.77
CA LYS A 57 20.78 -21.80 21.33
C LYS A 57 21.11 -22.89 20.32
N ASN A 58 20.56 -22.76 19.11
CA ASN A 58 20.79 -23.70 18.03
C ASN A 58 20.52 -22.99 16.68
N PRO A 59 21.58 -22.52 15.99
CA PRO A 59 21.44 -21.94 14.67
C PRO A 59 20.79 -22.92 13.70
N SER A 60 19.75 -22.49 12.99
CA SER A 60 19.07 -23.29 11.98
C SER A 60 18.60 -22.42 10.84
N SER A 61 18.48 -23.02 9.64
CA SER A 61 17.99 -22.31 8.46
C SER A 61 16.61 -21.67 8.72
N MET A 62 15.70 -22.42 9.35
CA MET A 62 14.36 -21.91 9.70
C MET A 62 14.42 -20.73 10.66
N ALA A 63 15.24 -20.78 11.73
CA ALA A 63 15.34 -19.68 12.68
C ALA A 63 15.93 -18.42 12.03
N HIS A 64 16.94 -18.56 11.16
CA HIS A 64 17.46 -17.44 10.38
C HIS A 64 16.42 -16.87 9.41
N ALA A 65 15.69 -17.73 8.69
CA ALA A 65 14.64 -17.28 7.78
C ALA A 65 13.52 -16.52 8.51
N MET A 66 13.07 -17.01 9.66
CA MET A 66 12.04 -16.33 10.44
C MET A 66 12.55 -15.03 11.08
N HIS A 67 13.82 -14.99 11.51
CA HIS A 67 14.45 -13.75 11.98
C HIS A 67 14.58 -12.72 10.85
N GLY A 68 14.97 -13.15 9.65
CA GLY A 68 14.99 -12.30 8.47
C GLY A 68 13.61 -11.74 8.16
N ALA A 69 12.56 -12.56 8.27
CA ALA A 69 11.18 -12.12 8.07
C ALA A 69 10.79 -11.04 9.08
N SER A 70 11.06 -11.21 10.38
CA SER A 70 10.77 -10.17 11.37
C SER A 70 11.51 -8.87 11.08
N LEU A 71 12.79 -8.95 10.68
CA LEU A 71 13.59 -7.77 10.30
C LEU A 71 13.02 -7.05 9.08
N TYR A 72 12.59 -7.79 8.05
CA TYR A 72 11.91 -7.24 6.88
C TYR A 72 10.65 -6.46 7.27
N TRP A 73 9.81 -7.06 8.14
CA TRP A 73 8.59 -6.41 8.63
C TRP A 73 8.88 -5.18 9.49
N MET A 74 10.05 -5.07 10.11
CA MET A 74 10.50 -3.86 10.81
C MET A 74 11.18 -2.82 9.90
N GLY A 75 11.22 -3.06 8.58
CA GLY A 75 11.84 -2.17 7.60
C GLY A 75 13.36 -2.33 7.45
N ASP A 76 14.00 -3.23 8.20
CA ASP A 76 15.45 -3.47 8.11
C ASP A 76 15.76 -4.48 7.00
N VAL A 77 15.57 -4.03 5.75
CA VAL A 77 15.79 -4.85 4.56
C VAL A 77 17.24 -5.36 4.47
N PRO A 78 18.29 -4.55 4.71
CA PRO A 78 19.66 -5.05 4.70
C PRO A 78 19.91 -6.17 5.72
N ALA A 79 19.45 -6.03 6.97
CA ALA A 79 19.61 -7.08 7.96
C ALA A 79 18.79 -8.33 7.61
N SER A 80 17.61 -8.17 7.01
CA SER A 80 16.83 -9.32 6.54
C SER A 80 17.58 -10.15 5.49
N LEU A 81 18.24 -9.50 4.52
CA LEU A 81 19.03 -10.16 3.48
C LEU A 81 20.21 -10.95 4.07
N GLU A 82 20.87 -10.40 5.10
CA GLU A 82 21.95 -11.10 5.81
C GLU A 82 21.45 -12.38 6.48
N GLN A 83 20.28 -12.33 7.14
CA GLN A 83 19.70 -13.51 7.78
C GLN A 83 19.28 -14.56 6.74
N TYR A 84 18.70 -14.16 5.61
CA TYR A 84 18.36 -15.11 4.55
C TYR A 84 19.59 -15.76 3.91
N ALA A 85 20.67 -14.99 3.72
CA ALA A 85 21.94 -15.55 3.26
C ALA A 85 22.45 -16.63 4.23
N LYS A 86 22.45 -16.37 5.54
CA LYS A 86 22.81 -17.38 6.57
C LYS A 86 21.88 -18.58 6.57
N ALA A 87 20.57 -18.37 6.35
CA ALA A 87 19.62 -19.46 6.25
C ALA A 87 19.96 -20.39 5.07
N LEU A 88 20.35 -19.83 3.93
CA LEU A 88 20.71 -20.54 2.70
C LEU A 88 22.12 -21.14 2.74
N GLU A 89 23.04 -20.58 3.54
CA GLU A 89 24.34 -21.22 3.84
C GLU A 89 24.15 -22.52 4.64
N LEU A 90 23.20 -22.53 5.58
CA LEU A 90 22.87 -23.72 6.38
C LEU A 90 22.03 -24.74 5.62
N ASP A 91 21.13 -24.28 4.75
CA ASP A 91 20.26 -25.13 3.94
C ASP A 91 19.99 -24.47 2.57
N PRO A 92 20.79 -24.80 1.54
CA PRO A 92 20.59 -24.31 0.18
C PRO A 92 19.28 -24.79 -0.49
N GLU A 93 18.64 -25.83 0.06
CA GLU A 93 17.39 -26.41 -0.45
C GLU A 93 16.14 -25.80 0.19
N ASN A 94 16.31 -24.83 1.09
CA ASN A 94 15.19 -24.11 1.70
C ASN A 94 14.51 -23.16 0.69
N SER A 95 13.49 -23.66 -0.01
CA SER A 95 12.67 -22.89 -0.97
C SER A 95 12.06 -21.62 -0.35
N MET A 96 11.64 -21.67 0.92
CA MET A 96 11.09 -20.50 1.63
C MET A 96 12.15 -19.41 1.84
N ALA A 97 13.38 -19.78 2.21
CA ALA A 97 14.46 -18.80 2.37
C ALA A 97 14.82 -18.12 1.04
N TRP A 98 14.83 -18.86 -0.08
CA TRP A 98 15.00 -18.28 -1.42
C TRP A 98 13.89 -17.30 -1.77
N GLN A 99 12.64 -17.67 -1.53
CA GLN A 99 11.52 -16.78 -1.74
C GLN A 99 11.64 -15.51 -0.89
N LEU A 100 11.91 -15.64 0.41
CA LEU A 100 11.99 -14.51 1.32
C LEU A 100 13.17 -13.58 1.00
N LYS A 101 14.29 -14.14 0.52
CA LYS A 101 15.39 -13.35 -0.03
C LYS A 101 14.97 -12.59 -1.27
N GLY A 102 14.35 -13.25 -2.25
CA GLY A 102 13.87 -12.60 -3.47
C GLY A 102 12.85 -11.50 -3.18
N ILE A 103 12.03 -11.69 -2.14
CA ILE A 103 11.16 -10.63 -1.60
C ILE A 103 12.04 -9.43 -1.16
N SER A 104 12.95 -9.60 -0.21
CA SER A 104 13.79 -8.48 0.24
C SER A 104 14.60 -7.81 -0.87
N GLU A 105 15.06 -8.54 -1.88
CA GLU A 105 15.77 -7.98 -3.04
C GLU A 105 14.88 -7.08 -3.91
N ALA A 106 13.66 -7.52 -4.22
CA ALA A 106 12.69 -6.69 -4.94
C ALA A 106 12.34 -5.44 -4.12
N LYS A 107 12.28 -5.54 -2.79
CA LYS A 107 12.07 -4.37 -1.91
C LYS A 107 13.27 -3.42 -1.91
N SER A 108 14.49 -3.95 -2.01
CA SER A 108 15.73 -3.17 -2.16
C SER A 108 15.90 -2.53 -3.54
N GLY A 109 14.96 -2.75 -4.47
CA GLY A 109 14.99 -2.16 -5.82
C GLY A 109 15.73 -2.99 -6.86
N ASP A 110 15.94 -4.29 -6.60
CA ASP A 110 16.59 -5.24 -7.52
C ASP A 110 15.60 -6.35 -7.95
N PRO A 111 14.64 -6.05 -8.85
CA PRO A 111 13.64 -7.01 -9.29
C PRO A 111 14.22 -8.13 -10.16
N GLU A 112 15.39 -7.94 -10.77
CA GLU A 112 16.09 -8.97 -11.53
C GLU A 112 16.61 -10.08 -10.61
N LYS A 113 17.35 -9.73 -9.54
CA LYS A 113 17.81 -10.74 -8.57
C LYS A 113 16.64 -11.43 -7.88
N ALA A 114 15.58 -10.68 -7.58
CA ALA A 114 14.36 -11.26 -7.03
C ALA A 114 13.78 -12.37 -7.92
N LEU A 115 13.72 -12.16 -9.24
CA LEU A 115 13.28 -13.19 -10.17
C LEU A 115 14.21 -14.42 -10.17
N GLU A 116 15.52 -14.22 -10.14
CA GLU A 116 16.49 -15.34 -10.05
C GLU A 116 16.29 -16.17 -8.78
N ASP A 117 16.06 -15.52 -7.64
CA ASP A 117 15.80 -16.20 -6.37
C ASP A 117 14.43 -16.88 -6.33
N PHE A 118 13.40 -16.29 -6.94
CA PHE A 118 12.11 -16.94 -7.12
C PHE A 118 12.18 -18.16 -8.04
N GLU A 119 12.99 -18.11 -9.10
CA GLU A 119 13.24 -19.26 -9.97
C GLU A 119 13.90 -20.41 -9.18
N LYS A 120 14.87 -20.12 -8.30
CA LYS A 120 15.45 -21.13 -7.40
C LYS A 120 14.41 -21.70 -6.45
N ALA A 121 13.57 -20.84 -5.85
CA ALA A 121 12.49 -21.28 -4.96
C ALA A 121 11.51 -22.23 -5.68
N LEU A 122 11.10 -21.92 -6.91
CA LEU A 122 10.21 -22.77 -7.71
C LEU A 122 10.87 -24.05 -8.23
N LYS A 123 12.19 -24.03 -8.47
CA LYS A 123 12.93 -25.24 -8.84
C LYS A 123 12.95 -26.25 -7.69
N LEU A 124 13.06 -25.77 -6.45
CA LEU A 124 13.04 -26.59 -5.24
C LEU A 124 11.63 -27.03 -4.87
N ASP A 125 10.65 -26.13 -4.98
CA ASP A 125 9.24 -26.42 -4.73
C ASP A 125 8.34 -25.79 -5.81
N PRO A 126 7.91 -26.57 -6.81
CA PRO A 126 7.00 -26.10 -7.86
C PRO A 126 5.57 -25.81 -7.37
N SER A 127 5.21 -26.20 -6.14
CA SER A 127 3.85 -26.10 -5.59
C SER A 127 3.58 -24.78 -4.85
N ARG A 128 4.37 -23.74 -5.12
CA ARG A 128 4.33 -22.44 -4.46
C ARG A 128 3.51 -21.40 -5.25
N PRO A 129 2.20 -21.22 -4.95
CA PRO A 129 1.38 -20.22 -5.62
C PRO A 129 1.81 -18.78 -5.27
N ASP A 130 2.30 -18.57 -4.06
CA ASP A 130 2.82 -17.31 -3.55
C ASP A 130 4.05 -16.82 -4.33
N VAL A 131 4.99 -17.71 -4.66
CA VAL A 131 6.15 -17.37 -5.50
C VAL A 131 5.71 -17.00 -6.92
N ASN A 132 4.78 -17.77 -7.51
CA ASN A 132 4.21 -17.45 -8.82
C ASN A 132 3.51 -16.08 -8.81
N MET A 133 2.75 -15.76 -7.76
CA MET A 133 2.13 -14.45 -7.63
C MET A 133 3.18 -13.33 -7.61
N ASN A 134 4.26 -13.48 -6.83
CA ASN A 134 5.32 -12.46 -6.73
C ASN A 134 6.00 -12.22 -8.09
N MET A 135 6.36 -13.30 -8.81
CA MET A 135 6.93 -13.19 -10.16
C MET A 135 5.95 -12.51 -11.12
N GLY A 136 4.66 -12.87 -11.06
CA GLY A 136 3.62 -12.27 -11.87
C GLY A 136 3.51 -10.75 -11.68
N SER A 137 3.58 -10.30 -10.44
CA SER A 137 3.57 -8.87 -10.10
C SER A 137 4.83 -8.12 -10.59
N ILE A 138 6.02 -8.74 -10.50
CA ILE A 138 7.25 -8.16 -11.06
C ILE A 138 7.16 -8.07 -12.59
N TYR A 139 6.66 -9.10 -13.26
CA TYR A 139 6.47 -9.03 -14.71
C TYR A 139 5.44 -7.97 -15.10
N PHE A 140 4.37 -7.80 -14.32
CA PHE A 140 3.40 -6.73 -14.54
C PHE A 140 4.06 -5.35 -14.43
N SER A 141 4.84 -5.09 -13.38
CA SER A 141 5.50 -3.79 -13.19
C SER A 141 6.52 -3.48 -14.29
N LYS A 142 7.13 -4.51 -14.88
CA LYS A 142 8.02 -4.41 -16.04
C LYS A 142 7.28 -4.30 -17.39
N GLY A 143 5.95 -4.34 -17.40
CA GLY A 143 5.13 -4.30 -18.62
C GLY A 143 5.09 -5.61 -19.40
N HIS A 144 5.66 -6.70 -18.88
CA HIS A 144 5.63 -8.03 -19.49
C HIS A 144 4.31 -8.75 -19.19
N MET A 145 3.22 -8.24 -19.75
CA MET A 145 1.85 -8.66 -19.42
C MET A 145 1.57 -10.17 -19.67
N ALA A 146 2.17 -10.75 -20.71
CA ALA A 146 2.00 -12.18 -21.00
C ALA A 146 2.59 -13.07 -19.90
N SER A 147 3.81 -12.75 -19.44
CA SER A 147 4.46 -13.45 -18.33
C SER A 147 3.71 -13.23 -17.02
N ALA A 148 3.21 -12.01 -16.78
CA ALA A 148 2.38 -11.71 -15.61
C ALA A 148 1.14 -12.60 -15.55
N ILE A 149 0.38 -12.71 -16.65
CA ILE A 149 -0.78 -13.61 -16.76
C ILE A 149 -0.37 -15.07 -16.50
N ALA A 150 0.71 -15.54 -17.14
CA ALA A 150 1.11 -16.93 -17.04
C ALA A 150 1.42 -17.33 -15.59
N HIS A 151 2.20 -16.52 -14.87
CA HIS A 151 2.54 -16.77 -13.48
C HIS A 151 1.33 -16.64 -12.56
N ILE A 152 0.51 -15.60 -12.68
CA ILE A 152 -0.68 -15.45 -11.82
C ILE A 152 -1.69 -16.57 -12.09
N LYS A 153 -1.86 -17.03 -13.34
CA LYS A 153 -2.67 -18.21 -13.65
C LYS A 153 -2.14 -19.48 -13.00
N ASN A 154 -0.82 -19.66 -12.93
CA ASN A 154 -0.24 -20.78 -12.21
C ASN A 154 -0.53 -20.68 -10.70
N ALA A 155 -0.47 -19.49 -10.11
CA ALA A 155 -0.90 -19.29 -8.72
C ALA A 155 -2.36 -19.67 -8.50
N VAL A 156 -3.27 -19.22 -9.37
CA VAL A 156 -4.70 -19.61 -9.35
C VAL A 156 -4.89 -21.12 -9.56
N LYS A 157 -4.06 -21.77 -10.38
CA LYS A 157 -4.14 -23.22 -10.60
C LYS A 157 -3.73 -24.01 -9.35
N LEU A 158 -2.69 -23.55 -8.66
CA LEU A 158 -2.15 -24.18 -7.45
C LEU A 158 -3.06 -23.95 -6.23
N ASP A 159 -3.64 -22.76 -6.09
CA ASP A 159 -4.61 -22.43 -5.04
C ASP A 159 -5.77 -21.59 -5.61
N GLY A 160 -6.75 -22.30 -6.16
CA GLY A 160 -7.89 -21.70 -6.85
C GLY A 160 -8.93 -21.05 -5.95
N ARG A 161 -8.82 -21.18 -4.62
CA ARG A 161 -9.77 -20.58 -3.66
C ARG A 161 -9.23 -19.31 -3.00
N ASN A 162 -7.97 -18.96 -3.25
CA ASN A 162 -7.40 -17.73 -2.73
C ASN A 162 -7.95 -16.51 -3.48
N PRO A 163 -8.70 -15.61 -2.81
CA PRO A 163 -9.30 -14.44 -3.44
C PRO A 163 -8.25 -13.47 -4.02
N LEU A 164 -7.05 -13.41 -3.43
CA LEU A 164 -5.99 -12.51 -3.88
C LEU A 164 -5.52 -12.85 -5.29
N TYR A 165 -5.34 -14.13 -5.63
CA TYR A 165 -4.83 -14.52 -6.94
C TYR A 165 -5.83 -14.22 -8.06
N HIS A 166 -7.13 -14.38 -7.79
CA HIS A 166 -8.18 -13.93 -8.71
C HIS A 166 -8.21 -12.40 -8.83
N TYR A 167 -8.00 -11.68 -7.73
CA TYR A 167 -7.90 -10.22 -7.75
C TYR A 167 -6.72 -9.74 -8.60
N GLN A 168 -5.52 -10.28 -8.40
CA GLN A 168 -4.33 -9.95 -9.20
C GLN A 168 -4.56 -10.25 -10.68
N LEU A 169 -5.15 -11.40 -10.98
CA LEU A 169 -5.45 -11.78 -12.36
C LEU A 169 -6.42 -10.80 -13.02
N GLY A 170 -7.45 -10.39 -12.26
CA GLY A 170 -8.42 -9.38 -12.70
C GLY A 170 -7.77 -8.04 -13.01
N LEU A 171 -6.81 -7.59 -12.19
CA LEU A 171 -6.06 -6.36 -12.45
C LEU A 171 -5.26 -6.45 -13.75
N VAL A 172 -4.52 -7.54 -13.97
CA VAL A 172 -3.75 -7.69 -15.22
C VAL A 172 -4.68 -7.67 -16.45
N TYR A 173 -5.83 -8.33 -16.37
CA TYR A 173 -6.82 -8.28 -17.45
C TYR A 173 -7.42 -6.89 -17.64
N PHE A 174 -7.71 -6.18 -16.56
CA PHE A 174 -8.22 -4.81 -16.64
C PHE A 174 -7.25 -3.88 -17.38
N TYR A 175 -5.96 -3.94 -17.06
CA TYR A 175 -4.93 -3.12 -17.73
C TYR A 175 -4.66 -3.52 -19.18
N LEU A 176 -5.04 -4.74 -19.57
CA LEU A 176 -5.06 -5.16 -20.98
C LEU A 176 -6.37 -4.82 -21.69
N GLU A 177 -7.28 -4.09 -21.03
CA GLU A 177 -8.63 -3.76 -21.52
C GLU A 177 -9.49 -5.00 -21.80
N ARG A 178 -9.12 -6.13 -21.21
CA ARG A 178 -9.82 -7.42 -21.27
C ARG A 178 -10.88 -7.47 -20.18
N TYR A 179 -11.87 -6.60 -20.29
CA TYR A 179 -12.82 -6.32 -19.21
C TYR A 179 -13.73 -7.50 -18.85
N ASP A 180 -14.03 -8.39 -19.80
CA ASP A 180 -14.82 -9.59 -19.52
C ASP A 180 -14.05 -10.58 -18.62
N GLU A 181 -12.79 -10.86 -18.93
CA GLU A 181 -11.95 -11.70 -18.07
C GLU A 181 -11.61 -11.04 -16.73
N ALA A 182 -11.47 -9.71 -16.72
CA ALA A 182 -11.29 -8.94 -15.49
C ALA A 182 -12.52 -9.09 -14.58
N GLU A 183 -13.73 -8.91 -15.12
CA GLU A 183 -14.98 -9.04 -14.39
C GLU A 183 -15.15 -10.45 -13.80
N GLU A 184 -14.87 -11.49 -14.59
CA GLU A 184 -14.93 -12.89 -14.11
C GLU A 184 -13.98 -13.11 -12.94
N SER A 185 -12.75 -12.60 -13.04
CA SER A 185 -11.72 -12.76 -12.02
C SER A 185 -12.10 -12.00 -10.74
N PHE A 186 -12.54 -10.75 -10.84
CA PHE A 186 -13.00 -9.99 -9.67
C PHE A 186 -14.26 -10.60 -9.02
N LYS A 187 -15.20 -11.13 -9.81
CA LYS A 187 -16.36 -11.88 -9.26
C LYS A 187 -15.92 -13.10 -8.46
N LYS A 188 -14.92 -13.85 -8.92
CA LYS A 188 -14.35 -14.98 -8.15
C LYS A 188 -13.70 -14.52 -6.86
N ALA A 189 -12.89 -13.45 -6.90
CA ALA A 189 -12.29 -12.88 -5.70
C ALA A 189 -13.34 -12.50 -4.65
N VAL A 190 -14.40 -11.79 -5.06
CA VAL A 190 -15.53 -11.42 -4.18
C VAL A 190 -16.35 -12.63 -3.75
N ALA A 191 -16.47 -13.68 -4.57
CA ALA A 191 -17.18 -14.90 -4.17
C ALA A 191 -16.43 -15.66 -3.07
N PHE A 192 -15.10 -15.74 -3.14
CA PHE A 192 -14.29 -16.38 -2.10
C PHE A 192 -14.13 -15.52 -0.85
N TYR A 193 -14.11 -14.19 -1.01
CA TYR A 193 -14.09 -13.25 0.11
C TYR A 193 -15.04 -12.08 -0.14
N PRO A 194 -16.31 -12.16 0.33
CA PRO A 194 -17.31 -11.12 0.08
C PRO A 194 -16.99 -9.74 0.68
N ALA A 195 -16.12 -9.70 1.68
CA ALA A 195 -15.63 -8.46 2.29
C ALA A 195 -14.35 -7.93 1.62
N TYR A 196 -13.99 -8.43 0.43
CA TYR A 196 -12.85 -7.92 -0.34
C TYR A 196 -13.20 -6.59 -1.02
N GLU A 197 -12.98 -5.51 -0.28
CA GLU A 197 -13.31 -4.16 -0.72
C GLU A 197 -12.63 -3.77 -2.04
N GLU A 198 -11.32 -4.00 -2.17
CA GLU A 198 -10.59 -3.62 -3.39
C GLU A 198 -11.13 -4.37 -4.61
N ALA A 199 -11.42 -5.67 -4.47
CA ALA A 199 -12.02 -6.44 -5.56
C ALA A 199 -13.43 -5.92 -5.92
N LEU A 200 -14.22 -5.45 -4.95
CA LEU A 200 -15.50 -4.79 -5.21
C LEU A 200 -15.30 -3.47 -5.97
N LEU A 201 -14.36 -2.62 -5.56
CA LEU A 201 -14.06 -1.37 -6.26
C LEU A 201 -13.69 -1.63 -7.71
N TRP A 202 -12.74 -2.54 -7.96
CA TRP A 202 -12.31 -2.87 -9.31
C TRP A 202 -13.38 -3.56 -10.15
N LEU A 203 -14.25 -4.37 -9.53
CA LEU A 203 -15.43 -4.91 -10.21
C LEU A 203 -16.41 -3.80 -10.62
N GLY A 204 -16.60 -2.78 -9.79
CA GLY A 204 -17.38 -1.58 -10.12
C GLY A 204 -16.77 -0.78 -11.26
N ILE A 205 -15.45 -0.53 -11.22
CA ILE A 205 -14.70 0.20 -12.26
C ILE A 205 -14.78 -0.57 -13.59
N THR A 206 -14.63 -1.89 -13.55
CA THR A 206 -14.75 -2.75 -14.73
C THR A 206 -16.15 -2.65 -15.34
N ALA A 207 -17.20 -2.67 -14.51
CA ALA A 207 -18.58 -2.47 -14.98
C ALA A 207 -18.77 -1.07 -15.60
N GLU A 208 -18.16 -0.01 -15.06
CA GLU A 208 -18.18 1.32 -15.69
C GLU A 208 -17.52 1.32 -17.07
N ARG A 209 -16.33 0.70 -17.20
CA ARG A 209 -15.61 0.60 -18.49
C ARG A 209 -16.41 -0.18 -19.54
N LYS A 210 -17.24 -1.14 -19.10
CA LYS A 210 -18.20 -1.86 -19.95
C LYS A 210 -19.50 -1.11 -20.24
N GLY A 211 -19.72 0.08 -19.65
CA GLY A 211 -20.96 0.85 -19.78
C GLY A 211 -22.12 0.32 -18.92
N GLU A 212 -21.88 -0.63 -18.03
CA GLU A 212 -22.88 -1.30 -17.20
C GLU A 212 -23.16 -0.51 -15.90
N LEU A 213 -23.57 0.76 -16.03
CA LEU A 213 -23.65 1.71 -14.93
C LEU A 213 -24.54 1.24 -13.76
N LYS A 214 -25.66 0.57 -14.04
CA LYS A 214 -26.53 0.00 -12.99
C LYS A 214 -25.81 -1.07 -12.17
N GLN A 215 -24.94 -1.85 -12.79
CA GLN A 215 -24.12 -2.84 -12.10
C GLN A 215 -23.01 -2.17 -11.29
N ALA A 216 -22.32 -1.19 -11.86
CA ALA A 216 -21.31 -0.40 -11.15
C ALA A 216 -21.88 0.19 -9.85
N VAL A 217 -23.04 0.86 -9.93
CA VAL A 217 -23.73 1.42 -8.75
C VAL A 217 -24.05 0.35 -7.69
N ARG A 218 -24.52 -0.84 -8.09
CA ARG A 218 -24.79 -1.94 -7.14
C ARG A 218 -23.53 -2.43 -6.44
N VAL A 219 -22.43 -2.55 -7.16
CA VAL A 219 -21.16 -3.04 -6.62
C VAL A 219 -20.52 -2.00 -5.72
N TYR A 220 -20.49 -0.73 -6.13
CA TYR A 220 -19.97 0.36 -5.30
C TYR A 220 -20.77 0.55 -4.01
N LYS A 221 -22.09 0.33 -4.03
CA LYS A 221 -22.89 0.30 -2.79
C LYS A 221 -22.37 -0.73 -1.80
N LYS A 222 -22.02 -1.94 -2.26
CA LYS A 222 -21.43 -2.98 -1.38
C LYS A 222 -20.08 -2.53 -0.82
N ALA A 223 -19.21 -1.92 -1.63
CA ALA A 223 -17.93 -1.40 -1.15
C ALA A 223 -18.13 -0.32 -0.07
N VAL A 224 -19.06 0.63 -0.30
CA VAL A 224 -19.42 1.66 0.68
C VAL A 224 -20.09 1.06 1.92
N ASP A 225 -20.85 -0.03 1.82
CA ASP A 225 -21.46 -0.68 2.98
C ASP A 225 -20.38 -1.34 3.87
N LEU A 226 -19.32 -1.91 3.28
CA LEU A 226 -18.17 -2.46 4.01
C LEU A 226 -17.33 -1.38 4.69
N LYS A 227 -17.01 -0.30 3.96
CA LYS A 227 -16.32 0.87 4.49
C LYS A 227 -17.16 2.13 4.27
N PRO A 228 -18.07 2.46 5.22
CA PRO A 228 -18.96 3.60 5.10
C PRO A 228 -18.28 4.96 5.01
N HIS A 229 -16.97 5.03 5.21
CA HIS A 229 -16.20 6.26 5.19
C HIS A 229 -15.10 6.24 4.11
N ASP A 230 -15.04 5.21 3.27
CA ASP A 230 -14.09 5.18 2.16
C ASP A 230 -14.43 6.29 1.15
N PHE A 231 -13.51 7.22 0.98
CA PHE A 231 -13.72 8.40 0.16
C PHE A 231 -13.78 8.02 -1.32
N PHE A 232 -12.84 7.21 -1.81
CA PHE A 232 -12.79 6.81 -3.22
C PHE A 232 -14.02 5.99 -3.63
N ALA A 233 -14.46 5.03 -2.81
CA ALA A 233 -15.66 4.24 -3.03
C ALA A 233 -16.92 5.10 -3.15
N ARG A 234 -17.04 6.12 -2.28
CA ARG A 234 -18.17 7.07 -2.31
C ARG A 234 -18.13 7.98 -3.53
N TYR A 235 -16.95 8.46 -3.92
CA TYR A 235 -16.77 9.22 -5.14
C TYR A 235 -17.23 8.41 -6.35
N LYS A 236 -16.73 7.17 -6.48
CA LYS A 236 -17.11 6.25 -7.56
C LYS A 236 -18.58 5.90 -7.57
N LEU A 237 -19.18 5.63 -6.40
CA LEU A 237 -20.62 5.43 -6.28
C LEU A 237 -21.41 6.64 -6.78
N SER A 238 -20.94 7.85 -6.44
CA SER A 238 -21.63 9.10 -6.77
C SER A 238 -21.55 9.41 -8.26
N LEU A 239 -20.36 9.29 -8.86
CA LEU A 239 -20.17 9.48 -10.29
C LEU A 239 -20.96 8.45 -11.12
N ALA A 240 -20.87 7.17 -10.76
CA ALA A 240 -21.63 6.12 -11.43
C ALA A 240 -23.15 6.32 -11.29
N SER A 241 -23.62 6.81 -10.13
CA SER A 241 -25.04 7.10 -9.90
C SER A 241 -25.52 8.27 -10.75
N LEU A 242 -24.73 9.33 -10.90
CA LEU A 242 -25.04 10.45 -11.79
C LEU A 242 -25.15 9.99 -13.24
N ARG A 243 -24.14 9.26 -13.72
CA ARG A 243 -24.14 8.70 -15.08
C ARG A 243 -25.32 7.74 -15.31
N ALA A 244 -25.77 7.03 -14.27
CA ALA A 244 -26.95 6.17 -14.31
C ALA A 244 -28.29 6.91 -14.17
N GLY A 245 -28.29 8.23 -13.93
CA GLY A 245 -29.48 9.05 -13.70
C GLY A 245 -30.06 9.02 -12.28
N ASP A 246 -29.38 8.38 -11.30
CA ASP A 246 -29.77 8.37 -9.87
C ASP A 246 -29.25 9.61 -9.14
N VAL A 247 -29.77 10.78 -9.48
CA VAL A 247 -29.37 12.07 -8.88
C VAL A 247 -29.95 12.23 -7.46
N LYS A 248 -31.12 11.62 -7.18
CA LYS A 248 -31.87 11.81 -5.92
C LYS A 248 -31.10 11.32 -4.70
N ASN A 249 -30.33 10.24 -4.84
CA ASN A 249 -29.57 9.68 -3.72
C ASN A 249 -28.16 10.29 -3.57
N LEU A 250 -27.74 11.20 -4.46
CA LEU A 250 -26.41 11.80 -4.43
C LEU A 250 -26.03 12.37 -3.05
N PRO A 251 -26.89 13.17 -2.36
CA PRO A 251 -26.55 13.68 -1.02
C PRO A 251 -26.20 12.59 -0.01
N LYS A 252 -26.88 11.43 -0.08
CA LYS A 252 -26.61 10.29 0.81
C LYS A 252 -25.25 9.65 0.52
N TYR A 253 -24.86 9.60 -0.75
CA TYR A 253 -23.60 8.98 -1.18
C TYR A 253 -22.39 9.86 -0.88
N ILE A 254 -22.51 11.18 -1.00
CA ILE A 254 -21.34 12.07 -0.82
C ILE A 254 -21.16 12.64 0.58
N LYS A 255 -22.22 12.75 1.40
CA LYS A 255 -22.17 13.53 2.65
C LYS A 255 -21.03 13.10 3.58
N LYS A 256 -20.73 11.79 3.67
CA LYS A 256 -19.65 11.30 4.54
C LYS A 256 -18.24 11.39 3.92
N SER A 257 -18.12 11.68 2.63
CA SER A 257 -16.83 11.91 1.97
C SER A 257 -16.14 13.19 2.43
N PHE A 258 -16.91 14.16 2.94
CA PHE A 258 -16.40 15.39 3.51
C PHE A 258 -15.93 15.26 4.97
N LEU A 259 -15.99 14.06 5.55
CA LEU A 259 -15.43 13.81 6.87
C LEU A 259 -13.94 13.57 6.73
N LEU A 260 -13.12 14.52 7.20
CA LEU A 260 -11.67 14.35 7.25
C LEU A 260 -11.24 13.31 8.29
N THR A 261 -11.94 13.25 9.43
CA THR A 261 -11.60 12.39 10.58
C THR A 261 -12.75 11.50 11.07
N PRO A 262 -13.33 10.62 10.24
CA PRO A 262 -14.41 9.74 10.69
C PRO A 262 -13.92 8.70 11.72
N LYS A 263 -14.79 8.32 12.67
CA LYS A 263 -14.51 7.16 13.54
C LYS A 263 -14.48 5.89 12.71
N ASN A 264 -13.47 5.06 12.92
CA ASN A 264 -13.30 3.78 12.25
C ASN A 264 -13.95 2.63 13.05
N GLN A 265 -14.05 1.46 12.43
CA GLN A 265 -14.66 0.27 13.05
C GLN A 265 -13.83 -0.28 14.24
N LEU A 266 -12.58 0.17 14.39
CA LEU A 266 -11.67 -0.22 15.46
C LEU A 266 -11.76 0.70 16.69
N GLY A 267 -12.67 1.67 16.67
CA GLY A 267 -12.91 2.60 17.78
C GLY A 267 -12.00 3.84 17.79
N GLY A 268 -11.05 3.94 16.86
CA GLY A 268 -10.21 5.13 16.66
C GLY A 268 -10.69 6.01 15.51
N ILE A 269 -9.79 6.81 14.95
CA ILE A 269 -10.07 7.77 13.87
C ILE A 269 -9.40 7.28 12.57
N SER A 270 -10.08 7.46 11.44
CA SER A 270 -9.45 7.43 10.11
C SER A 270 -9.15 8.85 9.67
N LEU A 271 -7.97 9.13 9.12
CA LEU A 271 -7.64 10.39 8.47
C LEU A 271 -7.26 10.11 7.02
N PHE A 272 -7.77 10.90 6.09
CA PHE A 272 -7.37 10.86 4.69
C PHE A 272 -7.06 12.28 4.22
N ILE A 273 -5.81 12.54 3.83
CA ILE A 273 -5.37 13.82 3.29
C ILE A 273 -4.50 13.55 2.07
N SER A 274 -4.77 14.27 0.98
CA SER A 274 -3.89 14.31 -0.17
C SER A 274 -3.16 15.65 -0.22
N TYR A 275 -1.85 15.58 -0.47
CA TYR A 275 -0.98 16.73 -0.63
C TYR A 275 -0.39 16.73 -2.04
N SER A 276 -0.54 17.83 -2.78
CA SER A 276 0.17 18.06 -4.03
C SER A 276 1.60 18.54 -3.74
N ALA A 277 2.62 17.86 -4.28
CA ALA A 277 4.02 18.27 -4.17
C ALA A 277 4.54 18.73 -5.54
N GLY A 278 4.53 20.05 -5.76
CA GLY A 278 5.16 20.70 -6.92
C GLY A 278 6.08 21.83 -6.46
N LYS A 279 7.28 21.94 -7.05
CA LYS A 279 8.21 23.07 -6.81
C LYS A 279 7.75 24.38 -7.51
N GLU A 280 6.62 24.38 -8.21
CA GLU A 280 6.16 25.58 -8.92
C GLU A 280 5.20 26.42 -8.09
N LYS A 281 5.44 27.74 -8.14
CA LYS A 281 4.53 28.75 -7.64
C LYS A 281 3.20 28.65 -8.39
N PRO A 282 2.07 28.96 -7.74
CA PRO A 282 0.84 29.25 -8.46
C PRO A 282 1.14 30.34 -9.50
N SER A 283 0.84 30.06 -10.77
CA SER A 283 0.82 31.08 -11.82
C SER A 283 -0.39 31.99 -11.58
N GLY A 284 -0.25 32.91 -10.62
CA GLY A 284 -1.27 33.85 -10.19
C GLY A 284 -0.62 34.91 -9.31
N SER A 285 -0.76 36.17 -9.72
CA SER A 285 -0.10 37.34 -9.14
C SER A 285 -0.22 37.46 -7.62
N GLY A 286 0.92 37.69 -6.94
CA GLY A 286 0.94 38.38 -5.65
C GLY A 286 1.28 37.57 -4.39
N GLY A 287 2.17 36.57 -4.45
CA GLY A 287 2.70 35.87 -3.28
C GLY A 287 4.20 36.10 -3.07
N LYS A 288 4.61 36.42 -1.83
CA LYS A 288 5.97 36.82 -1.42
C LYS A 288 7.08 35.88 -1.92
N LYS A 289 8.27 36.47 -2.15
CA LYS A 289 9.51 35.76 -2.49
C LYS A 289 9.97 34.90 -1.31
N GLY A 290 10.27 33.64 -1.63
CA GLY A 290 11.18 32.80 -0.87
C GLY A 290 10.45 31.83 0.05
N GLU A 291 10.33 30.58 -0.40
CA GLU A 291 10.57 29.42 0.45
C GLU A 291 10.83 28.23 -0.48
N LYS A 292 11.84 27.42 -0.13
CA LYS A 292 12.16 26.16 -0.84
C LYS A 292 11.03 25.17 -0.53
N PHE A 293 11.21 23.90 -0.87
CA PHE A 293 10.45 22.78 -0.28
C PHE A 293 10.64 22.84 1.26
N SER A 294 9.93 23.74 1.95
CA SER A 294 10.23 24.17 3.32
C SER A 294 9.27 23.47 4.26
N ASP A 295 9.73 22.44 4.97
CA ASP A 295 9.24 21.98 6.28
C ASP A 295 7.73 21.72 6.50
N HIS A 296 6.81 21.98 5.56
CA HIS A 296 5.37 22.11 5.83
C HIS A 296 4.56 20.85 5.46
N ASN A 297 4.87 20.17 4.35
CA ASN A 297 4.02 19.05 3.90
C ASN A 297 4.13 17.82 4.81
N LEU A 298 5.34 17.46 5.26
CA LEU A 298 5.49 16.41 6.25
C LEU A 298 5.31 16.90 7.68
N SER A 299 5.42 18.21 7.96
CA SER A 299 5.11 18.68 9.32
C SER A 299 3.63 18.61 9.62
N GLU A 300 2.73 18.74 8.64
CA GLU A 300 1.31 18.45 8.86
C GLU A 300 1.07 16.95 9.14
N ILE A 301 1.74 16.06 8.39
CA ILE A 301 1.70 14.62 8.69
C ILE A 301 2.26 14.34 10.10
N TYR A 302 3.40 14.94 10.45
CA TYR A 302 4.01 14.86 11.78
C TYR A 302 3.04 15.35 12.86
N LYS A 303 2.45 16.54 12.71
CA LYS A 303 1.47 17.11 13.65
C LYS A 303 0.28 16.18 13.81
N ASN A 304 -0.24 15.62 12.73
CA ASN A 304 -1.36 14.68 12.77
C ASN A 304 -1.00 13.39 13.50
N LEU A 305 0.19 12.82 13.26
CA LEU A 305 0.68 11.63 13.96
C LEU A 305 0.93 11.89 15.45
N MET A 306 1.48 13.05 15.81
CA MET A 306 1.80 13.42 17.20
C MET A 306 0.58 13.87 18.02
N ARG A 307 -0.57 14.14 17.38
CA ARG A 307 -1.84 14.43 18.06
C ARG A 307 -2.58 13.16 18.50
N VAL A 308 -2.19 11.98 18.00
CA VAL A 308 -2.82 10.72 18.39
C VAL A 308 -2.46 10.40 19.85
N PRO A 309 -3.43 9.98 20.68
CA PRO A 309 -3.16 9.60 22.07
C PRO A 309 -2.09 8.50 22.22
N GLU A 310 -1.30 8.57 23.28
CA GLU A 310 -0.21 7.61 23.54
C GLU A 310 -0.71 6.16 23.73
N ASP A 311 -1.95 5.97 24.20
CA ASP A 311 -2.62 4.66 24.36
C ASP A 311 -3.17 4.08 23.04
N GLU A 312 -3.00 4.78 21.91
CA GLU A 312 -3.46 4.35 20.61
C GLU A 312 -2.31 3.91 19.68
N GLU A 313 -2.55 2.82 18.97
CA GLU A 313 -1.74 2.36 17.85
C GLU A 313 -2.14 3.13 16.58
N ILE A 314 -1.17 3.38 15.70
CA ILE A 314 -1.38 4.06 14.42
C ILE A 314 -0.99 3.11 13.30
N THR A 315 -1.87 2.90 12.33
CA THR A 315 -1.49 2.36 11.02
C THR A 315 -1.67 3.47 10.01
N PHE A 316 -0.65 3.81 9.24
CA PHE A 316 -0.76 4.82 8.19
C PHE A 316 -0.10 4.37 6.90
N SER A 317 -0.68 4.77 5.78
CA SER A 317 -0.22 4.45 4.44
C SER A 317 0.09 5.74 3.70
N VAL A 318 1.19 5.71 2.95
CA VAL A 318 1.61 6.80 2.08
C VAL A 318 1.69 6.30 0.65
N ASP A 319 0.86 6.85 -0.22
CA ASP A 319 0.91 6.61 -1.66
C ASP A 319 1.58 7.81 -2.34
N LEU A 320 2.74 7.59 -2.93
CA LEU A 320 3.47 8.54 -3.76
C LEU A 320 3.22 8.20 -5.23
N VAL A 321 2.76 9.19 -5.99
CA VAL A 321 2.61 9.09 -7.44
C VAL A 321 3.45 10.17 -8.07
N SER A 322 4.41 9.78 -8.89
CA SER A 322 5.28 10.69 -9.63
C SER A 322 5.05 10.53 -11.13
N ALA A 323 4.85 11.63 -11.83
CA ALA A 323 4.70 11.67 -13.29
C ALA A 323 5.71 12.64 -13.90
N GLU A 324 6.21 12.33 -15.11
CA GLU A 324 7.15 13.21 -15.80
C GLU A 324 6.50 14.56 -16.13
N LYS A 325 7.19 15.64 -15.76
CA LYS A 325 6.86 17.01 -16.14
C LYS A 325 6.92 17.12 -17.65
N PHE A 326 5.82 17.58 -18.24
CA PHE A 326 5.80 17.90 -19.66
C PHE A 326 6.56 19.21 -19.90
N GLY A 327 7.72 19.10 -20.55
CA GLY A 327 8.38 20.26 -21.15
C GLY A 327 7.66 20.61 -22.45
N LEU A 328 7.07 21.81 -22.56
CA LEU A 328 6.60 22.32 -23.84
C LEU A 328 7.83 22.63 -24.72
N GLU A 329 8.14 21.75 -25.67
CA GLU A 329 9.10 22.09 -26.73
C GLU A 329 8.47 23.08 -27.72
N LYS A 330 9.09 24.25 -27.89
CA LYS A 330 8.73 25.16 -28.98
C LYS A 330 9.14 24.55 -30.32
N ALA A 331 8.19 23.90 -31.00
CA ALA A 331 8.35 23.42 -32.37
C ALA A 331 7.60 24.34 -33.36
N GLY A 332 8.20 24.63 -34.52
CA GLY A 332 7.47 25.26 -35.63
C GLY A 332 6.41 24.33 -36.21
N GLU A 333 5.34 24.87 -36.80
CA GLU A 333 4.12 24.13 -37.22
C GLU A 333 4.40 22.82 -37.97
N GLY A 334 5.41 22.78 -38.85
CA GLY A 334 5.78 21.57 -39.61
C GLY A 334 6.46 20.46 -38.79
N ARG A 335 7.10 20.79 -37.65
CA ARG A 335 7.73 19.80 -36.73
C ARG A 335 6.77 19.32 -35.64
N MET A 336 5.70 20.06 -35.39
CA MET A 336 4.74 19.77 -34.33
C MET A 336 4.00 18.45 -34.59
N LYS A 337 3.64 18.16 -35.84
CA LYS A 337 2.94 16.92 -36.23
C LYS A 337 3.81 15.66 -36.00
N ASN A 338 5.10 15.72 -36.35
CA ASN A 338 6.04 14.62 -36.14
C ASN A 338 6.44 14.46 -34.66
N ALA A 339 6.56 15.56 -33.92
CA ALA A 339 6.81 15.54 -32.47
C ALA A 339 5.62 14.94 -31.69
N LEU A 340 4.39 15.30 -32.07
CA LEU A 340 3.17 14.74 -31.46
C LEU A 340 2.99 13.25 -31.79
N SER A 341 3.30 12.80 -33.01
CA SER A 341 3.19 11.38 -33.39
C SER A 341 4.32 10.50 -32.85
N ALA A 342 5.51 11.06 -32.58
CA ALA A 342 6.66 10.30 -32.06
C ALA A 342 6.71 10.24 -30.52
N ASN A 343 6.04 11.17 -29.82
CA ASN A 343 6.11 11.31 -28.36
C ASN A 343 4.82 10.96 -27.61
N PHE A 344 3.82 10.35 -28.25
CA PHE A 344 2.74 9.66 -27.51
C PHE A 344 3.28 8.35 -26.91
N ARG A 345 4.22 8.47 -25.97
CA ARG A 345 4.51 7.42 -25.01
C ARG A 345 3.55 7.62 -23.84
N PRO A 346 2.90 6.57 -23.33
CA PRO A 346 2.20 6.69 -22.06
C PRO A 346 3.19 7.26 -21.03
N LEU A 347 2.75 8.31 -20.31
CA LEU A 347 3.56 8.95 -19.28
C LEU A 347 4.13 7.88 -18.36
N SER A 348 5.46 7.87 -18.19
CA SER A 348 6.08 7.03 -17.18
C SER A 348 5.65 7.57 -15.81
N ARG A 349 4.79 6.81 -15.12
CA ARG A 349 4.30 7.14 -13.78
C ARG A 349 4.94 6.16 -12.80
N LYS A 350 5.70 6.67 -11.83
CA LYS A 350 6.25 5.87 -10.72
C LYS A 350 5.24 5.89 -9.58
N TYR A 351 4.87 4.70 -9.11
CA TYR A 351 3.97 4.51 -7.98
C TYR A 351 4.73 3.85 -6.84
N VAL A 352 4.66 4.44 -5.65
CA VAL A 352 5.22 3.86 -4.43
C VAL A 352 4.16 3.91 -3.35
N SER A 353 3.85 2.78 -2.74
CA SER A 353 2.97 2.69 -1.59
C SER A 353 3.77 2.14 -0.41
N LYS A 354 3.71 2.81 0.74
CA LYS A 354 4.35 2.38 1.98
C LYS A 354 3.33 2.38 3.10
N ASP A 355 3.21 1.25 3.78
CA ASP A 355 2.41 1.13 4.99
C ASP A 355 3.32 1.11 6.21
N TYR A 356 2.88 1.78 7.27
CA TYR A 356 3.61 1.96 8.51
C TYR A 356 2.67 1.67 9.68
N PHE A 357 3.21 1.05 10.72
CA PHE A 357 2.56 0.82 12.01
C PHE A 357 3.42 1.43 13.10
N LEU A 358 2.80 2.29 13.90
CA LEU A 358 3.39 2.88 15.09
C LEU A 358 2.66 2.32 16.31
N PRO A 359 3.33 1.54 17.18
CA PRO A 359 2.71 0.99 18.37
C PRO A 359 2.30 2.09 19.35
N ALA A 360 1.37 1.78 20.25
CA ALA A 360 1.14 2.60 21.45
C ALA A 360 2.44 2.69 22.28
N GLY A 361 2.69 3.84 22.91
CA GLY A 361 3.98 4.10 23.57
C GLY A 361 4.14 5.55 23.99
N GLY A 362 5.17 5.82 24.80
CA GLY A 362 5.42 7.14 25.37
C GLY A 362 5.78 8.18 24.31
N LYS A 363 5.67 9.47 24.65
CA LYS A 363 5.89 10.59 23.73
C LYS A 363 7.23 10.53 22.97
N GLU A 364 8.34 10.29 23.67
CA GLU A 364 9.69 10.26 23.07
C GLU A 364 9.84 9.11 22.07
N GLU A 365 9.29 7.94 22.41
CA GLU A 365 9.30 6.76 21.54
C GLU A 365 8.47 6.99 20.28
N ARG A 366 7.29 7.60 20.43
CA ARG A 366 6.43 8.00 19.31
C ARG A 366 7.17 8.96 18.40
N GLU A 367 7.83 9.97 18.96
CA GLU A 367 8.55 10.99 18.22
C GLU A 367 9.72 10.38 17.41
N ALA A 368 10.47 9.46 18.00
CA ALA A 368 11.54 8.74 17.33
C ALA A 368 11.04 7.81 16.20
N ALA A 369 9.90 7.14 16.40
CA ALA A 369 9.28 6.29 15.38
C ALA A 369 8.71 7.12 14.21
N VAL A 370 8.02 8.23 14.50
CA VAL A 370 7.51 9.16 13.49
C VAL A 370 8.65 9.78 12.69
N SER A 371 9.69 10.26 13.37
CA SER A 371 10.84 10.90 12.70
C SER A 371 11.57 9.93 11.76
N ARG A 372 11.70 8.65 12.14
CA ARG A 372 12.24 7.61 11.25
C ARG A 372 11.36 7.38 10.03
N ALA A 373 10.05 7.18 10.23
CA ALA A 373 9.13 6.94 9.14
C ALA A 373 9.08 8.12 8.14
N LEU A 374 9.07 9.35 8.65
CA LEU A 374 9.10 10.54 7.81
C LEU A 374 10.45 10.73 7.11
N GLY A 375 11.57 10.43 7.76
CA GLY A 375 12.89 10.46 7.12
C GLY A 375 13.04 9.43 5.98
N GLU A 376 12.42 8.26 6.09
CA GLU A 376 12.34 7.29 4.98
C GLU A 376 11.47 7.78 3.84
N LEU A 377 10.35 8.45 4.15
CA LEU A 377 9.48 9.04 3.16
C LEU A 377 10.15 10.20 2.42
N GLU A 378 10.89 11.06 3.13
CA GLU A 378 11.68 12.14 2.54
C GLU A 378 12.70 11.61 1.54
N LYS A 379 13.41 10.54 1.89
CA LYS A 379 14.36 9.89 0.96
C LYS A 379 13.65 9.35 -0.28
N GLU A 380 12.46 8.78 -0.14
CA GLU A 380 11.69 8.28 -1.29
C GLU A 380 11.23 9.42 -2.19
N ILE A 381 10.68 10.49 -1.62
CA ILE A 381 10.25 11.68 -2.37
C ILE A 381 11.46 12.33 -3.07
N ALA A 382 12.59 12.46 -2.37
CA ALA A 382 13.82 13.03 -2.91
C ALA A 382 14.49 12.16 -3.98
N SER A 383 14.20 10.84 -4.00
CA SER A 383 14.66 9.95 -5.07
C SER A 383 13.98 10.21 -6.42
N GLY A 384 12.87 10.97 -6.44
CA GLY A 384 12.25 11.46 -7.66
C GLY A 384 13.11 12.52 -8.34
N SER A 385 13.32 12.40 -9.66
CA SER A 385 14.09 13.41 -10.41
C SER A 385 13.39 14.78 -10.39
N ASP A 386 14.13 15.88 -10.50
CA ASP A 386 13.59 17.26 -10.60
C ASP A 386 12.58 17.45 -11.75
N LYS A 387 12.54 16.50 -12.69
CA LYS A 387 11.63 16.44 -13.83
C LYS A 387 10.32 15.71 -13.55
N MET A 388 10.02 15.36 -12.29
CA MET A 388 8.77 14.69 -11.92
C MET A 388 7.89 15.63 -11.08
N ASP A 389 6.59 15.66 -11.35
CA ASP A 389 5.59 16.15 -10.40
C ASP A 389 5.14 14.99 -9.52
N SER A 390 5.01 15.22 -8.21
CA SER A 390 4.65 14.17 -7.27
C SER A 390 3.41 14.52 -6.45
N ARG A 391 2.55 13.53 -6.21
CA ARG A 391 1.42 13.62 -5.28
C ARG A 391 1.66 12.65 -4.13
N VAL A 392 1.39 13.11 -2.91
CA VAL A 392 1.52 12.30 -1.69
C VAL A 392 0.13 12.18 -1.06
N ASN A 393 -0.42 10.98 -1.05
CA ASN A 393 -1.60 10.70 -0.25
C ASN A 393 -1.19 10.10 1.07
N PHE A 394 -1.74 10.63 2.15
CA PHE A 394 -1.59 10.13 3.49
C PHE A 394 -2.95 9.61 3.97
N SER A 395 -2.98 8.34 4.35
CA SER A 395 -4.12 7.77 5.07
C SER A 395 -3.66 7.21 6.40
N MET A 396 -4.46 7.36 7.44
CA MET A 396 -4.13 6.89 8.79
C MET A 396 -5.37 6.30 9.44
N ASN A 397 -5.17 5.26 10.25
CA ASN A 397 -6.16 4.67 11.13
C ASN A 397 -5.56 4.54 12.52
N THR A 398 -6.32 4.89 13.55
CA THR A 398 -5.93 4.66 14.94
C THR A 398 -6.80 3.59 15.60
N ARG A 399 -6.29 2.98 16.65
CA ARG A 399 -7.01 2.00 17.47
C ARG A 399 -6.46 2.02 18.89
N LYS A 400 -7.32 1.91 19.90
CA LYS A 400 -6.86 1.69 21.28
C LYS A 400 -6.11 0.36 21.42
N SER A 401 -4.91 0.42 21.97
CA SER A 401 -4.14 -0.79 22.24
C SER A 401 -4.84 -1.61 23.32
N ARG A 402 -4.94 -2.93 23.11
CA ARG A 402 -5.57 -3.85 24.08
C ARG A 402 -4.66 -4.17 25.27
N ASP A 403 -3.35 -4.00 25.10
CA ASP A 403 -2.32 -4.43 26.05
C ASP A 403 -1.43 -3.26 26.51
N TYR A 404 -1.95 -2.02 26.53
CA TYR A 404 -1.15 -0.85 26.91
C TYR A 404 -0.64 -0.98 28.35
N SER A 405 0.64 -1.34 28.46
CA SER A 405 1.43 -1.26 29.67
C SER A 405 2.71 -0.51 29.28
N PRO A 406 3.05 0.62 29.93
CA PRO A 406 4.26 1.35 29.61
C PRO A 406 5.45 0.45 29.97
N ALA A 407 6.08 -0.15 28.96
CA ALA A 407 7.19 -1.09 29.13
C ALA A 407 8.20 -0.94 27.98
N PRO A 408 9.48 -1.22 28.24
CA PRO A 408 10.60 -0.46 27.69
C PRO A 408 11.11 -0.93 26.31
N ASP A 409 11.59 0.04 25.54
CA ASP A 409 12.73 0.02 24.60
C ASP A 409 12.63 -0.73 23.25
N ASP A 410 11.46 -0.88 22.63
CA ASP A 410 11.40 -1.56 21.32
C ASP A 410 10.38 -1.01 20.31
N SER A 411 10.39 0.32 20.14
CA SER A 411 9.50 1.06 19.26
C SER A 411 9.97 1.10 17.80
N ARG A 412 10.18 -0.04 17.13
CA ARG A 412 10.43 -0.04 15.67
C ARG A 412 9.12 0.12 14.89
N VAL A 413 9.19 0.88 13.80
CA VAL A 413 8.07 1.01 12.86
C VAL A 413 7.91 -0.33 12.14
N VAL A 414 6.66 -0.78 12.02
CA VAL A 414 6.34 -2.12 11.54
C VAL A 414 5.49 -2.03 10.27
N TYR A 415 5.67 -2.91 9.30
CA TYR A 415 4.80 -3.03 8.13
C TYR A 415 3.52 -3.82 8.52
N SER A 416 2.35 -3.48 7.95
CA SER A 416 1.08 -4.16 8.25
C SER A 416 0.54 -4.85 6.99
N PRO A 417 0.47 -6.20 6.94
CA PRO A 417 -0.01 -6.90 5.76
C PRO A 417 -1.51 -6.70 5.57
N ARG A 418 -1.97 -6.78 4.32
CA ARG A 418 -3.41 -6.85 4.03
C ARG A 418 -3.95 -8.22 4.46
N ASN A 419 -5.14 -8.26 5.07
CA ASN A 419 -5.87 -9.46 5.54
C ASN A 419 -6.34 -10.43 4.41
N VAL A 420 -5.66 -10.48 3.27
CA VAL A 420 -6.04 -11.31 2.10
C VAL A 420 -4.96 -12.34 1.73
N GLY A 421 -4.13 -12.74 2.69
CA GLY A 421 -3.28 -13.93 2.56
C GLY A 421 -1.97 -13.71 1.80
N ASN A 422 -1.36 -12.52 1.94
CA ASN A 422 0.01 -12.28 1.48
C ASN A 422 0.89 -11.78 2.63
N ASP A 423 0.89 -12.52 3.73
CA ASP A 423 1.52 -12.11 4.99
C ASP A 423 3.06 -12.07 4.93
N MET A 424 3.68 -12.38 3.78
CA MET A 424 5.11 -12.17 3.53
C MET A 424 5.48 -11.71 2.11
N GLY A 425 4.58 -11.78 1.11
CA GLY A 425 4.93 -11.51 -0.29
C GLY A 425 4.86 -10.03 -0.71
N LEU A 426 5.57 -9.72 -1.80
CA LEU A 426 5.68 -8.37 -2.36
C LEU A 426 4.66 -8.08 -3.44
N TRP A 427 4.44 -6.77 -3.63
CA TRP A 427 3.72 -6.14 -4.74
C TRP A 427 2.44 -6.88 -5.11
N ILE A 428 1.36 -6.57 -4.42
CA ILE A 428 0.03 -6.62 -5.03
C ILE A 428 0.08 -5.58 -6.16
N ILE A 429 -0.30 -5.94 -7.39
CA ILE A 429 -0.48 -4.96 -8.47
C ILE A 429 -1.31 -3.82 -7.90
N GLY A 430 -0.71 -2.62 -7.90
CA GLY A 430 -1.14 -1.52 -7.04
C GLY A 430 -2.58 -1.05 -7.30
N ASN A 431 -3.19 -0.45 -6.28
CA ASN A 431 -4.46 0.25 -6.40
C ASN A 431 -4.20 1.61 -7.05
N ASN A 432 -4.21 1.70 -8.38
CA ASN A 432 -4.05 2.97 -9.08
C ASN A 432 -5.36 3.80 -9.08
N TRP A 433 -6.00 3.94 -7.93
CA TRP A 433 -7.25 4.67 -7.83
C TRP A 433 -7.05 6.15 -8.21
N LEU A 434 -5.86 6.72 -7.97
CA LEU A 434 -5.50 8.07 -8.37
C LEU A 434 -5.58 8.26 -9.89
N SER A 435 -4.96 7.40 -10.69
CA SER A 435 -5.07 7.55 -12.16
C SER A 435 -6.51 7.43 -12.61
N ILE A 436 -7.31 6.59 -11.94
CA ILE A 436 -8.72 6.44 -12.27
C ILE A 436 -9.49 7.76 -12.00
N VAL A 437 -9.15 8.49 -10.93
CA VAL A 437 -9.74 9.82 -10.65
C VAL A 437 -9.25 10.86 -11.66
N GLU A 438 -7.97 10.83 -12.01
CA GLU A 438 -7.39 11.70 -13.06
C GLU A 438 -8.09 11.47 -14.41
N ASP A 439 -8.21 10.21 -14.85
CA ASP A 439 -8.91 9.84 -16.09
C ASP A 439 -10.37 10.34 -16.09
N ASP A 440 -11.05 10.29 -14.94
CA ASP A 440 -12.41 10.79 -14.80
C ASP A 440 -12.49 12.33 -14.95
N LEU A 441 -11.46 13.06 -14.50
CA LEU A 441 -11.35 14.52 -14.58
C LEU A 441 -10.87 15.02 -15.95
N GLU A 442 -10.09 14.21 -16.67
CA GLU A 442 -9.69 14.48 -18.06
C GLU A 442 -10.85 14.26 -19.06
N ASN A 443 -11.92 13.59 -18.62
CA ASN A 443 -13.12 13.39 -19.44
C ASN A 443 -13.76 14.75 -19.81
N PRO A 444 -14.15 14.98 -21.08
CA PRO A 444 -14.86 16.19 -21.48
C PRO A 444 -16.12 16.53 -20.66
N GLU A 445 -16.78 15.52 -20.06
CA GLU A 445 -17.91 15.69 -19.13
C GLU A 445 -17.55 16.52 -17.89
N ALA A 446 -16.29 16.50 -17.46
CA ALA A 446 -15.80 17.27 -16.31
C ALA A 446 -15.59 18.75 -16.65
N ALA A 447 -15.16 19.04 -17.89
CA ALA A 447 -14.89 20.40 -18.34
C ALA A 447 -16.20 21.22 -18.38
N GLY A 448 -16.27 22.27 -17.56
CA GLY A 448 -17.46 23.11 -17.48
C GLY A 448 -18.65 22.47 -16.74
N ALA A 449 -18.44 21.35 -16.04
CA ALA A 449 -19.47 20.74 -15.21
C ALA A 449 -20.11 21.76 -14.24
N ALA A 450 -21.42 21.62 -14.05
CA ALA A 450 -22.25 22.43 -13.15
C ALA A 450 -23.18 21.52 -12.33
N GLY A 451 -23.81 22.07 -11.29
CA GLY A 451 -24.84 21.35 -10.52
C GLY A 451 -24.32 20.05 -9.89
N PRO A 452 -25.00 18.90 -10.06
CA PRO A 452 -24.61 17.63 -9.45
C PRO A 452 -23.22 17.14 -9.89
N TYR A 453 -22.86 17.32 -11.16
CA TYR A 453 -21.56 16.91 -11.69
C TYR A 453 -20.43 17.73 -11.12
N ALA A 454 -20.61 19.06 -11.02
CA ALA A 454 -19.61 19.91 -10.38
C ALA A 454 -19.36 19.49 -8.93
N LEU A 455 -20.39 19.10 -8.19
CA LEU A 455 -20.24 18.62 -6.82
C LEU A 455 -19.38 17.36 -6.73
N VAL A 456 -19.56 16.42 -7.66
CA VAL A 456 -18.79 15.16 -7.71
C VAL A 456 -17.36 15.38 -8.21
N TYR A 457 -17.14 16.25 -9.19
CA TYR A 457 -15.79 16.58 -9.66
C TYR A 457 -15.02 17.46 -8.66
N GLY A 458 -15.70 18.25 -7.84
CA GLY A 458 -15.09 18.90 -6.67
C GLY A 458 -14.55 17.89 -5.65
N LEU A 459 -15.29 16.80 -5.41
CA LEU A 459 -14.81 15.68 -4.59
C LEU A 459 -13.61 14.96 -5.23
N ALA A 460 -13.60 14.79 -6.55
CA ALA A 460 -12.46 14.22 -7.28
C ALA A 460 -11.19 15.07 -7.10
N ASN A 461 -11.31 16.39 -7.21
CA ASN A 461 -10.20 17.32 -6.97
C ASN A 461 -9.68 17.21 -5.53
N LEU A 462 -10.57 17.13 -4.54
CA LEU A 462 -10.18 16.88 -3.14
C LEU A 462 -9.45 15.54 -2.96
N LEU A 463 -9.89 14.48 -3.63
CA LEU A 463 -9.21 13.18 -3.62
C LEU A 463 -7.78 13.26 -4.18
N LEU A 464 -7.54 14.13 -5.17
CA LEU A 464 -6.21 14.40 -5.75
C LEU A 464 -5.40 15.44 -4.97
N GLY A 465 -5.94 16.01 -3.89
CA GLY A 465 -5.29 17.08 -3.11
C GLY A 465 -5.37 18.46 -3.77
N GLU A 466 -6.12 18.61 -4.87
CA GLU A 466 -6.27 19.83 -5.66
C GLU A 466 -7.34 20.75 -5.04
N SER A 467 -7.09 21.17 -3.81
CA SER A 467 -8.08 21.90 -2.99
C SER A 467 -8.53 23.22 -3.62
N GLU A 468 -7.63 23.93 -4.33
CA GLU A 468 -7.97 25.14 -5.08
C GLU A 468 -8.89 24.83 -6.27
N GLY A 469 -8.58 23.79 -7.04
CA GLY A 469 -9.42 23.32 -8.15
C GLY A 469 -10.81 22.91 -7.67
N ALA A 470 -10.89 22.24 -6.52
CA ALA A 470 -12.14 21.83 -5.89
C ALA A 470 -13.06 23.01 -5.56
N LEU A 471 -12.53 24.15 -5.11
CA LEU A 471 -13.32 25.34 -4.77
C LEU A 471 -14.14 25.84 -5.96
N ALA A 472 -13.53 25.90 -7.16
CA ALA A 472 -14.20 26.34 -8.38
C ALA A 472 -15.37 25.42 -8.79
N TYR A 473 -15.28 24.13 -8.47
CA TYR A 473 -16.35 23.16 -8.69
C TYR A 473 -17.45 23.27 -7.63
N PHE A 474 -17.10 23.53 -6.37
CA PHE A 474 -18.09 23.74 -5.31
C PHE A 474 -18.89 25.04 -5.52
N GLU A 475 -18.27 26.09 -6.03
CA GLU A 475 -18.99 27.31 -6.44
C GLU A 475 -20.04 27.01 -7.53
N ARG A 476 -19.66 26.26 -8.57
CA ARG A 476 -20.54 25.86 -9.69
C ARG A 476 -21.67 24.88 -9.31
N SER A 477 -21.58 24.22 -8.16
CA SER A 477 -22.63 23.32 -7.64
C SER A 477 -23.55 23.98 -6.61
N SER A 478 -23.19 25.18 -6.13
CA SER A 478 -23.85 25.85 -4.99
C SER A 478 -25.33 26.17 -5.23
N GLY A 479 -25.75 26.33 -6.48
CA GLY A 479 -27.15 26.59 -6.83
C GLY A 479 -28.09 25.42 -6.53
N GLU A 480 -27.63 24.18 -6.71
CA GLU A 480 -28.45 22.97 -6.51
C GLU A 480 -28.18 22.28 -5.17
N TYR A 481 -26.93 22.32 -4.70
CA TYR A 481 -26.52 21.64 -3.46
C TYR A 481 -25.79 22.58 -2.48
N PRO A 482 -26.39 23.71 -2.08
CA PRO A 482 -25.70 24.77 -1.33
C PRO A 482 -25.03 24.28 -0.04
N ALA A 483 -25.69 23.39 0.71
CA ALA A 483 -25.12 22.84 1.94
C ALA A 483 -23.89 21.95 1.69
N LEU A 484 -23.94 21.09 0.67
CA LEU A 484 -22.83 20.17 0.36
C LEU A 484 -21.68 20.91 -0.31
N SER A 485 -21.97 21.91 -1.15
CA SER A 485 -20.95 22.81 -1.71
C SER A 485 -20.24 23.61 -0.64
N LYS A 486 -20.96 24.14 0.37
CA LYS A 486 -20.35 24.80 1.54
C LYS A 486 -19.49 23.83 2.35
N MET A 487 -19.95 22.60 2.59
CA MET A 487 -19.15 21.58 3.27
C MET A 487 -17.87 21.27 2.49
N GLY A 488 -17.96 21.07 1.18
CA GLY A 488 -16.81 20.84 0.30
C GLY A 488 -15.83 22.01 0.33
N ALA A 489 -16.32 23.25 0.22
CA ALA A 489 -15.49 24.44 0.28
C ALA A 489 -14.80 24.59 1.65
N ALA A 490 -15.50 24.32 2.75
CA ALA A 490 -14.90 24.33 4.08
C ALA A 490 -13.78 23.28 4.21
N VAL A 491 -13.99 22.07 3.69
CA VAL A 491 -12.96 21.02 3.66
C VAL A 491 -11.75 21.47 2.82
N SER A 492 -11.97 22.04 1.63
CA SER A 492 -10.89 22.61 0.80
C SER A 492 -10.07 23.64 1.57
N HIS A 493 -10.71 24.56 2.30
CA HIS A 493 -10.01 25.56 3.11
C HIS A 493 -9.21 24.94 4.27
N VAL A 494 -9.74 23.91 4.94
CA VAL A 494 -8.97 23.15 5.94
C VAL A 494 -7.73 22.51 5.31
N CYS A 495 -7.87 21.88 4.14
CA CYS A 495 -6.73 21.29 3.43
C CYS A 495 -5.69 22.32 2.98
N LEU A 496 -6.10 23.58 2.75
CA LEU A 496 -5.23 24.71 2.44
C LEU A 496 -4.65 25.40 3.70
N GLY A 497 -5.00 24.93 4.91
CA GLY A 497 -4.53 25.50 6.18
C GLY A 497 -5.30 26.74 6.65
N ASP A 498 -6.45 27.07 6.06
CA ASP A 498 -7.30 28.21 6.42
C ASP A 498 -8.53 27.76 7.23
N GLU A 499 -8.29 27.32 8.46
CA GLU A 499 -9.35 26.88 9.37
C GLU A 499 -10.33 28.00 9.74
N ALA A 500 -9.85 29.26 9.76
CA ALA A 500 -10.67 30.42 10.06
C ALA A 500 -11.75 30.62 8.98
N LYS A 501 -11.36 30.55 7.70
CA LYS A 501 -12.30 30.65 6.59
C LYS A 501 -13.24 29.45 6.52
N ALA A 502 -12.74 28.25 6.77
CA ALA A 502 -13.59 27.06 6.88
C ALA A 502 -14.67 27.25 7.95
N GLY A 503 -14.30 27.78 9.12
CA GLY A 503 -15.23 28.07 10.21
C GLY A 503 -16.22 29.22 9.91
N GLU A 504 -15.89 30.15 9.02
CA GLU A 504 -16.81 31.18 8.51
C GLU A 504 -17.84 30.56 7.55
N ILE A 505 -17.41 29.69 6.63
CA ILE A 505 -18.29 29.04 5.64
C ILE A 505 -19.32 28.12 6.29
N LEU A 506 -18.92 27.45 7.38
CA LEU A 506 -19.78 26.53 8.13
C LEU A 506 -20.76 27.24 9.08
N ARG A 507 -20.50 28.50 9.44
CA ARG A 507 -21.43 29.35 10.19
C ARG A 507 -22.52 29.91 9.27
#